data_AF-A0A7V8FPL2-F1
#
_entry.id   AF-A0A7V8FPL2-F1
#
_cell.length_a   1.000
_cell.length_b   1.000
_cell.length_c   1.000
_cell.angle_alpha   90.00
_cell.angle_beta   90.00
_cell.angle_gamma   90.00
#
_symmetry.space_group_name_H-M   'P 1'
#
loop_
_entity.id
_entity.type
_entity.pdbx_description
1 polymer ?
#
loop_
_entity_poly.entity_id
_entity_poly.type
_entity_poly.pdbx_seq_one_letter_code
_entity_poly.pdbx_strand_id
1 'polypeptide(L)' 'MTPKRWARRAVTRNAIRRQIYAMVDVDGSPPSPHADVAWVVRLRAEFSRKTFVSASSDALKQAVRDELRTLWARAA' A
#
# COMPACT_ATOMS: atom_id res chain seq x y z
N MET A 1 3.37 3.07 8.46
CA MET A 1 3.68 4.52 8.54
C MET A 1 4.27 5.01 7.22
N THR A 2 3.64 5.97 6.54
CA THR A 2 4.15 6.54 5.28
C THR A 2 4.97 7.79 5.60
N PRO A 3 6.30 7.75 5.52
CA PRO A 3 7.12 8.89 5.88
C PRO A 3 6.98 10.00 4.84
N LYS A 4 7.00 11.25 5.32
CA LYS A 4 6.78 12.48 4.52
C LYS A 4 7.76 12.59 3.33
N ARG A 5 8.95 11.98 3.44
CA ARG A 5 9.97 11.90 2.39
C ARG A 5 9.56 11.13 1.13
N TRP A 6 8.71 10.10 1.26
CA TRP A 6 8.35 9.19 0.16
C TRP A 6 6.96 9.45 -0.44
N ALA A 7 6.10 10.16 0.30
CA ALA A 7 4.80 10.63 -0.19
C ALA A 7 4.64 12.12 0.15
N ARG A 8 5.35 12.99 -0.58
CA ARG A 8 5.39 14.44 -0.30
C ARG A 8 4.01 15.12 -0.39
N ARG A 9 3.08 14.55 -1.18
CA ARG A 9 1.67 15.00 -1.25
C ARG A 9 0.78 14.16 -0.33
N ALA A 10 0.00 14.85 0.52
CA ALA A 10 -0.97 14.20 1.40
C ALA A 10 -2.00 13.36 0.62
N VAL A 11 -2.37 13.78 -0.59
CA VAL A 11 -3.31 13.05 -1.46
C VAL A 11 -2.77 11.67 -1.84
N THR A 12 -1.52 11.58 -2.28
CA THR A 12 -0.87 10.29 -2.59
C THR A 12 -0.79 9.41 -1.35
N ARG A 13 -0.43 9.99 -0.20
CA ARG A 13 -0.39 9.26 1.07
C ARG A 13 -1.77 8.68 1.45
N ASN A 14 -2.82 9.48 1.30
CA ASN A 14 -4.19 9.08 1.63
C ASN A 14 -4.71 8.05 0.63
N ALA A 15 -4.39 8.18 -0.65
CA ALA A 15 -4.76 7.20 -1.68
C ALA A 15 -4.13 5.83 -1.40
N ILE A 16 -2.84 5.79 -1.08
CA ILE A 16 -2.14 4.55 -0.68
C ILE A 16 -2.78 3.97 0.58
N ARG A 17 -3.04 4.80 1.60
CA ARG A 17 -3.71 4.33 2.83
C ARG A 17 -5.07 3.71 2.53
N ARG A 18 -5.91 4.39 1.73
CA ARG A 18 -7.23 3.88 1.34
C ARG A 18 -7.11 2.57 0.56
N GLN A 19 -6.09 2.43 -0.29
CA GLN A 19 -5.88 1.17 -1.00
C GLN A 19 -5.48 0.02 -0.08
N ILE A 20 -4.65 0.26 0.92
CA ILE A 20 -4.30 -0.78 1.90
C ILE A 20 -5.56 -1.30 2.60
N TYR A 21 -6.42 -0.39 3.08
CA TYR A 21 -7.68 -0.81 3.73
C TYR A 21 -8.64 -1.48 2.76
N ALA A 22 -8.84 -0.92 1.57
CA ALA A 22 -9.72 -1.53 0.56
C ALA A 22 -9.25 -2.94 0.16
N MET A 23 -7.93 -3.17 0.11
CA MET A 23 -7.40 -4.48 -0.18
C MET A 23 -7.62 -5.46 0.98
N VAL A 24 -7.52 -5.01 2.24
CA VAL A 24 -7.87 -5.85 3.40
C VAL A 24 -9.35 -6.22 3.40
N ASP A 25 -10.23 -5.30 2.98
CA ASP A 25 -11.67 -5.58 2.87
C ASP A 25 -12.00 -6.57 1.74
N VAL A 26 -11.26 -6.53 0.62
CA VAL A 26 -11.53 -7.35 -0.57
C VAL A 26 -10.81 -8.70 -0.55
N ASP A 27 -9.50 -8.69 -0.28
CA ASP A 27 -8.61 -9.86 -0.34
C ASP A 27 -8.38 -10.48 1.07
N GLY A 28 -8.88 -9.84 2.12
CA GLY A 28 -8.68 -10.25 3.51
C GLY A 28 -7.36 -9.73 4.12
N SER A 29 -7.20 -9.93 5.42
CA SER A 29 -5.92 -9.66 6.08
C SER A 29 -4.87 -10.70 5.67
N PRO A 30 -3.57 -10.34 5.64
CA PRO A 30 -2.50 -11.30 5.40
C PRO A 30 -2.62 -12.52 6.32
N PRO A 31 -2.32 -13.73 5.81
CA PRO A 31 -2.30 -14.93 6.64
C PRO A 31 -1.33 -14.72 7.80
N SER A 32 -1.77 -15.05 9.01
CA SER A 32 -0.89 -15.01 10.17
C SER A 32 -1.08 -16.25 11.02
N PRO A 33 0.01 -16.85 11.54
CA PRO A 33 -0.09 -17.92 12.52
C PRO A 33 -0.65 -17.44 13.87
N HIS A 34 -0.70 -16.13 14.11
CA HIS A 34 -1.24 -15.54 15.33
C HIS A 34 -2.54 -14.79 15.02
N ALA A 35 -3.61 -15.07 15.78
CA ALA A 35 -4.94 -14.50 15.53
C ALA A 35 -5.04 -13.00 15.86
N ASP A 36 -4.16 -12.47 16.73
CA ASP A 36 -4.18 -11.08 17.21
C ASP A 36 -2.86 -10.36 16.92
N VAL A 37 -2.61 -10.03 15.65
CA VAL A 37 -1.41 -9.27 15.25
C VAL A 37 -1.76 -7.99 14.52
N ALA A 38 -1.11 -6.91 14.94
CA ALA A 38 -1.20 -5.62 14.28
C ALA A 38 -0.20 -5.55 13.11
N TRP A 39 -0.72 -5.32 11.90
CA TRP A 39 0.10 -5.17 10.71
C TRP A 39 0.46 -3.70 10.45
N VAL A 40 1.76 -3.41 10.30
CA VAL A 40 2.25 -2.06 10.00
C VAL A 40 2.87 -2.02 8.61
N VAL A 41 2.15 -1.48 7.64
CA VAL A 41 2.69 -1.24 6.29
C VAL A 41 3.59 -0.01 6.29
N ARG A 42 4.86 -0.17 5.91
CA ARG A 42 5.81 0.93 5.69
C ARG A 42 6.13 1.01 4.21
N LEU A 43 5.75 2.14 3.60
CA LEU A 43 6.28 2.49 2.28
C LEU A 43 7.81 2.54 2.37
N ARG A 44 8.57 1.99 1.41
CA ARG A 44 10.05 2.02 1.40
C ARG A 44 10.67 2.89 0.28
N ALA A 45 9.89 3.26 -0.72
CA ALA A 45 10.34 4.04 -1.87
C ALA A 45 9.35 5.17 -2.21
N GLU A 46 9.83 6.19 -2.93
CA GLU A 46 8.97 7.22 -3.50
C GLU A 46 8.24 6.68 -4.74
N PHE A 47 6.93 6.95 -4.84
CA PHE A 47 6.22 6.81 -6.10
C PHE A 47 6.58 7.98 -7.02
N SER A 48 7.46 7.73 -7.98
CA SER A 48 7.94 8.77 -8.91
C SER A 48 6.80 9.35 -9.73
N ARG A 49 6.74 10.68 -9.76
CA ARG A 49 5.80 11.47 -10.58
C ARG A 49 5.97 11.26 -12.09
N LYS A 50 7.15 10.78 -12.52
CA LYS A 50 7.42 10.48 -13.93
C LYS A 50 6.65 9.23 -14.40
N THR A 51 6.47 8.27 -13.48
CA THR A 51 5.79 7.01 -13.76
C THR A 51 4.31 7.07 -13.39
N PHE A 52 3.97 7.82 -12.34
CA PHE A 52 2.60 7.95 -11.84
C PHE A 52 2.15 9.42 -11.87
N VAL A 53 1.57 9.81 -13.00
CA VAL A 53 1.17 11.19 -13.31
C VAL A 53 0.11 11.72 -12.33
N SER A 54 -0.75 10.84 -11.81
CA SER A 54 -1.75 11.21 -10.81
C SER A 54 -1.77 10.28 -9.60
N ALA A 55 -2.02 10.88 -8.44
CA ALA A 55 -2.12 10.20 -7.14
C ALA A 55 -3.32 9.24 -7.02
N SER A 56 -4.23 9.25 -8.00
CA SER A 56 -5.39 8.37 -8.09
C SER A 56 -5.43 7.61 -9.42
N SER A 57 -4.31 7.57 -10.15
CA SER A 57 -4.24 6.80 -11.39
C SER A 57 -4.46 5.32 -11.11
N ASP A 58 -5.17 4.63 -11.99
CA ASP A 58 -5.43 3.21 -11.83
C ASP A 58 -4.13 2.39 -11.97
N ALA A 59 -3.17 2.87 -12.76
CA ALA A 59 -1.82 2.31 -12.82
C ALA A 59 -1.12 2.33 -11.46
N LEU A 60 -1.21 3.43 -10.70
CA LEU A 60 -0.66 3.51 -9.34
C LEU A 60 -1.38 2.55 -8.39
N LYS A 61 -2.72 2.51 -8.45
CA LYS A 61 -3.51 1.60 -7.60
C LYS A 61 -3.17 0.14 -7.90
N GLN A 62 -3.02 -0.22 -9.17
CA GLN A 62 -2.67 -1.58 -9.58
C GLN A 62 -1.28 -1.96 -9.11
N ALA A 63 -0.28 -1.11 -9.35
CA ALA A 63 1.09 -1.33 -8.88
C ALA A 63 1.15 -1.52 -7.36
N VAL A 64 0.44 -0.68 -6.59
CA VAL A 64 0.36 -0.80 -5.13
C VAL A 64 -0.30 -2.12 -4.72
N ARG A 65 -1.39 -2.53 -5.38
CA ARG A 65 -2.07 -3.81 -5.09
C ARG A 65 -1.18 -5.01 -5.37
N ASP A 66 -0.49 -5.03 -6.51
CA ASP A 66 0.40 -6.13 -6.88
C ASP A 66 1.58 -6.26 -5.90
N GLU A 67 2.13 -5.12 -5.46
CA GLU A 67 3.21 -5.08 -4.47
C GLU A 67 2.73 -5.52 -3.09
N LEU A 68 1.54 -5.11 -2.66
CA LEU A 68 0.92 -5.55 -1.40
C LEU A 68 0.62 -7.05 -1.41
N ARG A 69 0.10 -7.59 -2.51
CA ARG A 69 -0.15 -9.03 -2.65
C ARG A 69 1.15 -9.82 -2.53
N THR A 70 2.21 -9.34 -3.18
CA THR A 70 3.55 -9.93 -3.07
C THR A 70 4.08 -9.87 -1.63
N LEU A 71 3.84 -8.77 -0.92
CA LEU A 71 4.23 -8.65 0.50
C LEU A 71 3.44 -9.60 1.40
N TRP A 72 2.13 -9.75 1.20
CA TRP A 72 1.31 -10.69 1.97
C TRP A 72 1.67 -12.13 1.69
N ALA A 73 1.93 -12.50 0.44
CA ALA A 73 2.41 -13.84 0.09
C ALA A 73 3.78 -14.17 0.71
N ARG A 74 4.62 -13.16 1.00
CA ARG A 74 5.90 -13.33 1.71
C ARG A 74 5.77 -13.32 3.23
N ALA A 75 4.65 -12.81 3.74
CA ALA A 75 4.39 -12.71 5.17
C ALA A 75 3.57 -13.90 5.70
N ALA A 76 2.87 -14.61 4.81
CA ALA A 76 2.27 -15.92 5.02
C ALA A 76 3.35 -17.00 5.18
#